data_AF-A0A7J7PDH1-F1
#
_entry.id   AF-A0A7J7PDH1-F1
#
_cell.length_a   1.000
_cell.length_b   1.000
_cell.length_c   1.000
_cell.angle_alpha   90.00
_cell.angle_beta   90.00
_cell.angle_gamma   90.00
#
_symmetry.space_group_name_H-M   'P 1'
#
loop_
_entity.id
_entity.type
_entity.pdbx_description
1 polymer ?
#
loop_
_entity_poly.entity_id
_entity_poly.type
_entity_poly.pdbx_seq_one_letter_code
_entity_poly.pdbx_strand_id
1 'polypeptide(L)'
;MRLLSAGMRIIYAGLLKAAGDMVAGVEVWVQAQQQLGIQSDIPALAVAVCCGGDWADIELPAEDGGALLQLALNCSNPDTATAAARRMPALLEPGVARSLLLTAATRQHSKAVKHMRGSIFEAIFLELPGAQQLSNNAVLDNLHKATTSGRAFEFVYRLQNLPAAAGISSAEATSLLQEAFSVIPPGEAADWAIRDLVEFSQAVSEPNSAEVAELLHAAAEHCCAAPADHSVKCLAFKALRDLPAAQQLSSEQVLQPLKVVVPSNARCTDALCQLPAAQQLSSKAVAQLLQAAAQGRSLQCMEKIC
;
A
#
# COMPACT_ATOMS: atom_id res chain seq x y z
N MET A 1 -41.30 14.42 36.22
CA MET A 1 -39.86 14.11 36.01
C MET A 1 -39.47 12.65 36.24
N ARG A 2 -40.07 11.90 37.18
CA ARG A 2 -39.67 10.50 37.46
C ARG A 2 -39.86 9.49 36.31
N LEU A 3 -40.89 9.66 35.47
CA LEU A 3 -41.13 8.76 34.32
C LEU A 3 -40.18 9.03 33.15
N LEU A 4 -39.82 10.30 32.92
CA LEU A 4 -38.80 10.66 31.91
C LEU A 4 -37.40 10.16 32.31
N SER A 5 -37.09 10.09 33.61
CA SER A 5 -35.79 9.59 34.07
C SER A 5 -35.64 8.06 33.96
N ALA A 6 -36.75 7.30 34.04
CA ALA A 6 -36.69 5.84 33.90
C ALA A 6 -36.37 5.38 32.47
N GLY A 7 -36.90 6.07 31.44
CA GLY A 7 -36.62 5.76 30.04
C GLY A 7 -35.28 6.28 29.52
N MET A 8 -34.63 7.17 30.26
CA MET A 8 -33.37 7.80 29.87
C MET A 8 -32.14 7.17 30.52
N ARG A 9 -32.34 6.16 31.38
CA ARG A 9 -31.23 5.51 32.06
C ARG A 9 -30.64 4.38 31.21
N ILE A 10 -29.35 4.50 30.85
CA ILE A 10 -28.56 3.43 30.24
C ILE A 10 -27.36 3.13 31.14
N ILE A 11 -27.18 1.85 31.43
CA ILE A 11 -26.00 1.36 32.16
C ILE A 11 -24.84 1.11 31.20
N TYR A 12 -23.60 1.12 31.69
CA TYR A 12 -22.41 1.03 30.84
C TYR A 12 -22.40 -0.21 29.94
N ALA A 13 -22.69 -1.39 30.49
CA ALA A 13 -22.78 -2.63 29.71
C ALA A 13 -23.85 -2.56 28.61
N GLY A 14 -24.99 -1.89 28.88
CA GLY A 14 -26.05 -1.67 27.91
C GLY A 14 -25.64 -0.73 26.79
N LEU A 15 -24.85 0.31 27.11
CA LEU A 15 -24.29 1.24 26.13
C LEU A 15 -23.32 0.54 25.18
N LEU A 16 -22.38 -0.24 25.71
CA LEU A 16 -21.42 -0.99 24.89
C LEU A 16 -22.12 -2.02 24.00
N LYS A 17 -23.12 -2.73 24.54
CA LYS A 17 -23.93 -3.67 23.76
C LYS A 17 -24.66 -2.96 22.61
N ALA A 18 -25.33 -1.85 22.90
CA ALA A 18 -26.04 -1.09 21.87
C ALA A 18 -25.10 -0.55 20.77
N ALA A 19 -23.87 -0.16 21.14
CA ALA A 19 -22.84 0.21 20.17
C ALA A 19 -22.36 -0.97 19.33
N GLY A 20 -22.19 -2.16 19.93
CA GLY A 20 -21.87 -3.41 19.23
C GLY A 20 -22.96 -3.83 18.24
N ASP A 21 -24.22 -3.61 18.60
CA ASP A 21 -25.39 -3.85 17.75
C ASP A 21 -25.61 -2.72 16.71
N MET A 22 -24.68 -1.74 16.63
CA MET A 22 -24.72 -0.57 15.73
C MET A 22 -26.01 0.27 15.85
N VAL A 23 -26.57 0.36 17.06
CA VAL A 23 -27.76 1.20 17.30
C VAL A 23 -27.40 2.67 17.07
N ALA A 24 -28.15 3.35 16.21
CA ALA A 24 -27.87 4.75 15.90
C ALA A 24 -28.15 5.66 17.11
N GLY A 25 -27.23 6.60 17.38
CA GLY A 25 -27.45 7.67 18.36
C GLY A 25 -27.28 7.25 19.83
N VAL A 26 -26.51 6.19 20.10
CA VAL A 26 -26.19 5.72 21.46
C VAL A 26 -25.62 6.82 22.36
N GLU A 27 -24.91 7.79 21.77
CA GLU A 27 -24.33 8.93 22.47
C GLU A 27 -25.37 9.88 23.06
N VAL A 28 -26.59 9.93 22.48
CA VAL A 28 -27.67 10.82 22.93
C VAL A 28 -28.15 10.42 24.33
N TRP A 29 -28.17 9.13 24.65
CA TRP A 29 -28.50 8.66 26.00
C TRP A 29 -27.46 9.14 27.02
N VAL A 30 -26.17 9.08 26.68
CA VAL A 30 -25.09 9.52 27.56
C VAL A 30 -25.17 11.03 27.79
N GLN A 31 -25.32 11.81 26.71
CA GLN A 31 -25.45 13.27 26.76
C GLN A 31 -26.66 13.69 27.61
N ALA A 32 -27.80 13.04 27.46
CA ALA A 32 -28.99 13.36 28.23
C ALA A 32 -28.87 12.99 29.72
N GLN A 33 -28.24 11.85 30.06
CA GLN A 33 -27.95 11.52 31.45
C GLN A 33 -27.05 12.57 32.11
N GLN A 34 -26.03 13.06 31.39
CA GLN A 34 -25.14 14.13 31.86
C GLN A 34 -25.88 15.45 32.08
N GLN A 35 -26.70 15.88 31.12
CA GLN A 35 -27.47 17.13 31.21
C GLN A 35 -28.51 17.11 32.36
N LEU A 36 -29.07 15.94 32.65
CA LEU A 36 -30.07 15.76 33.71
C LEU A 36 -29.45 15.45 35.09
N GLY A 37 -28.12 15.34 35.19
CA GLY A 37 -27.44 14.98 36.43
C GLY A 37 -27.82 13.58 36.95
N ILE A 38 -28.17 12.66 36.04
CA ILE A 38 -28.51 11.29 36.42
C ILE A 38 -27.22 10.55 36.76
N GLN A 39 -27.14 10.02 37.98
CA GLN A 39 -26.03 9.16 38.37
C GLN A 39 -25.99 7.89 37.49
N SER A 40 -24.88 7.68 36.80
CA SER A 40 -24.65 6.49 35.97
C SER A 40 -23.37 5.78 36.39
N ASP A 41 -23.23 4.53 35.93
CA ASP A 41 -22.04 3.69 36.05
C ASP A 41 -21.10 3.83 34.84
N ILE A 42 -21.36 4.80 33.95
CA ILE A 42 -20.59 4.99 32.72
C ILE A 42 -19.24 5.63 33.06
N PRO A 43 -18.11 4.99 32.70
CA PRO A 43 -16.79 5.54 32.95
C PRO A 43 -16.60 6.90 32.26
N ALA A 44 -15.79 7.76 32.87
CA ALA A 44 -15.50 9.10 32.34
C ALA A 44 -14.98 9.09 30.89
N LEU A 45 -14.21 8.06 30.52
CA LEU A 45 -13.71 7.87 29.16
C LEU A 45 -14.85 7.64 28.15
N ALA A 46 -15.84 6.79 28.48
CA ALA A 46 -16.98 6.56 27.62
C ALA A 46 -17.88 7.82 27.51
N VAL A 47 -17.98 8.60 28.59
CA VAL A 47 -18.62 9.92 28.54
C VAL A 47 -17.86 10.85 27.59
N ALA A 48 -16.53 10.93 27.68
CA ALA A 48 -15.71 11.76 26.80
C ALA A 48 -15.91 11.37 25.31
N VAL A 49 -15.92 10.07 24.99
CA VAL A 49 -16.20 9.57 23.64
C VAL A 49 -17.56 10.07 23.12
N CYS A 50 -18.63 9.90 23.91
CA CYS A 50 -19.99 10.25 23.50
C CYS A 50 -20.28 11.76 23.49
N CYS A 51 -19.58 12.53 24.33
CA CYS A 51 -19.81 13.97 24.50
C CYS A 51 -18.82 14.84 23.71
N GLY A 52 -17.96 14.24 22.87
CA GLY A 52 -16.97 14.99 22.08
C GLY A 52 -15.85 15.59 22.92
N GLY A 53 -15.56 15.01 24.07
CA GLY A 53 -14.39 15.37 24.87
C GLY A 53 -13.08 14.93 24.20
N ASP A 54 -11.97 15.49 24.66
CA ASP A 54 -10.66 15.06 24.21
C ASP A 54 -10.30 13.73 24.88
N TRP A 55 -10.42 12.65 24.11
CA TRP A 55 -10.03 11.31 24.52
C TRP A 55 -8.93 10.74 23.63
N ALA A 56 -8.37 11.55 22.71
CA ALA A 56 -7.39 11.08 21.75
C ALA A 56 -6.10 10.59 22.44
N ASP A 57 -5.75 11.20 23.57
CA ASP A 57 -4.51 10.90 24.31
C ASP A 57 -4.73 10.02 25.56
N ILE A 58 -5.97 9.67 25.89
CA ILE A 58 -6.27 8.89 27.10
C ILE A 58 -6.01 7.40 26.85
N GLU A 59 -5.15 6.73 27.59
CA GLU A 59 -4.92 5.27 27.42
C GLU A 59 -6.23 4.46 27.46
N LEU A 60 -6.40 3.58 26.47
CA LEU A 60 -7.56 2.70 26.40
C LEU A 60 -7.36 1.53 27.38
N PRO A 61 -8.35 1.20 28.22
CA PRO A 61 -8.26 0.04 29.09
C PRO A 61 -8.14 -1.23 28.25
N ALA A 62 -7.29 -2.18 28.69
CA ALA A 62 -7.03 -3.41 27.94
C ALA A 62 -8.29 -4.28 27.76
N GLU A 63 -9.15 -4.34 28.78
CA GLU A 63 -10.36 -5.18 28.78
C GLU A 63 -11.45 -4.62 27.84
N ASP A 64 -11.68 -3.30 27.87
CA ASP A 64 -12.79 -2.65 27.15
C ASP A 64 -12.36 -1.89 25.89
N GLY A 65 -11.07 -1.90 25.54
CA GLY A 65 -10.52 -1.08 24.44
C GLY A 65 -11.25 -1.29 23.12
N GLY A 66 -11.53 -2.53 22.73
CA GLY A 66 -12.30 -2.84 21.52
C GLY A 66 -13.74 -2.32 21.56
N ALA A 67 -14.42 -2.45 22.70
CA ALA A 67 -15.80 -1.98 22.87
C ALA A 67 -15.89 -0.44 22.89
N LEU A 68 -14.88 0.24 23.44
CA LEU A 68 -14.78 1.70 23.40
C LEU A 68 -14.49 2.23 21.99
N LEU A 69 -13.62 1.55 21.23
CA LEU A 69 -13.41 1.87 19.81
C LEU A 69 -14.71 1.69 19.00
N GLN A 70 -15.46 0.63 19.28
CA GLN A 70 -16.76 0.36 18.66
C GLN A 70 -17.78 1.44 19.02
N LEU A 71 -17.86 1.86 20.29
CA LEU A 71 -18.68 2.98 20.73
C LEU A 71 -18.30 4.27 20.00
N ALA A 72 -17.01 4.57 19.90
CA ALA A 72 -16.52 5.77 19.23
C ALA A 72 -16.84 5.79 17.73
N LEU A 73 -16.67 4.67 17.02
CA LEU A 73 -17.04 4.55 15.60
C LEU A 73 -18.55 4.55 15.38
N ASN A 74 -19.35 4.25 16.39
CA ASN A 74 -20.81 4.30 16.30
C ASN A 74 -21.37 5.71 16.60
N CYS A 75 -20.61 6.59 17.25
CA CYS A 75 -21.02 7.97 17.51
C CYS A 75 -21.19 8.76 16.21
N SER A 76 -22.16 9.67 16.15
CA SER A 76 -22.38 10.52 14.96
C SER A 76 -21.26 11.53 14.67
N ASN A 77 -20.36 11.80 15.63
CA ASN A 77 -19.27 12.74 15.47
C ASN A 77 -18.12 12.14 14.61
N PRO A 78 -17.84 12.68 13.42
CA PRO A 78 -16.80 12.15 12.53
C PRO A 78 -15.37 12.30 13.09
N ASP A 79 -15.12 13.29 13.95
CA ASP A 79 -13.79 13.48 14.55
C ASP A 79 -13.53 12.42 15.62
N THR A 80 -14.53 12.07 16.43
CA THR A 80 -14.48 10.93 17.36
C THR A 80 -14.19 9.62 16.63
N ALA A 81 -14.89 9.35 15.52
CA ALA A 81 -14.66 8.15 14.72
C ALA A 81 -13.24 8.13 14.10
N THR A 82 -12.75 9.28 13.64
CA THR A 82 -11.40 9.40 13.07
C THR A 82 -10.32 9.19 14.14
N ALA A 83 -10.51 9.73 15.35
CA ALA A 83 -9.63 9.49 16.48
C ALA A 83 -9.59 7.99 16.82
N ALA A 84 -10.76 7.33 16.90
CA ALA A 84 -10.84 5.88 17.14
C ALA A 84 -10.06 5.08 16.10
N ALA A 85 -10.24 5.38 14.81
CA ALA A 85 -9.52 4.72 13.72
C ALA A 85 -8.00 4.84 13.83
N ARG A 86 -7.48 5.98 14.29
CA ARG A 86 -6.03 6.19 14.48
C ARG A 86 -5.46 5.43 15.67
N ARG A 87 -6.30 5.10 16.65
CA ARG A 87 -5.92 4.42 17.88
C ARG A 87 -6.05 2.91 17.82
N MET A 88 -6.51 2.38 16.68
CA MET A 88 -6.61 0.96 16.49
C MET A 88 -5.24 0.29 16.69
N PRO A 89 -5.11 -0.64 17.64
CA PRO A 89 -3.88 -1.40 17.79
C PRO A 89 -3.56 -2.13 16.48
N ALA A 90 -2.27 -2.25 16.17
CA ALA A 90 -1.81 -3.04 15.03
C ALA A 90 -2.21 -4.52 15.12
N LEU A 91 -2.48 -5.01 16.33
CA LEU A 91 -2.84 -6.40 16.66
C LEU A 91 -4.28 -6.49 17.19
N LEU A 92 -5.24 -5.91 16.47
CA LEU A 92 -6.63 -6.22 16.77
C LEU A 92 -7.00 -7.60 16.22
N GLU A 93 -7.71 -8.36 17.03
CA GLU A 93 -8.40 -9.57 16.59
C GLU A 93 -9.20 -9.25 15.30
N PRO A 94 -9.00 -9.99 14.20
CA PRO A 94 -9.55 -9.63 12.90
C PRO A 94 -11.08 -9.53 12.91
N GLY A 95 -11.76 -10.34 13.75
CA GLY A 95 -13.20 -10.24 13.97
C GLY A 95 -13.63 -8.86 14.51
N VAL A 96 -12.87 -8.32 15.47
CA VAL A 96 -13.10 -6.99 16.03
C VAL A 96 -12.79 -5.92 14.98
N ALA A 97 -11.65 -6.02 14.30
CA ALA A 97 -11.28 -5.08 13.25
C ALA A 97 -12.33 -5.02 12.12
N ARG A 98 -12.90 -6.16 11.73
CA ARG A 98 -13.99 -6.24 10.75
C ARG A 98 -15.26 -5.54 11.25
N SER A 99 -15.64 -5.79 12.50
CA SER A 99 -16.82 -5.18 13.12
C SER A 99 -16.69 -3.65 13.20
N LEU A 100 -15.52 -3.17 13.63
CA LEU A 100 -15.18 -1.75 13.64
C LEU A 100 -15.29 -1.14 12.23
N LEU A 101 -14.70 -1.80 11.21
CA LEU A 101 -14.72 -1.29 9.83
C LEU A 101 -16.13 -1.23 9.26
N LEU A 102 -16.94 -2.27 9.51
CA LEU A 102 -18.33 -2.31 9.10
C LEU A 102 -19.13 -1.18 9.75
N THR A 103 -18.89 -0.92 11.04
CA THR A 103 -19.53 0.18 11.78
C THR A 103 -19.16 1.52 11.18
N ALA A 104 -17.87 1.78 10.96
CA ALA A 104 -17.39 3.02 10.34
C ALA A 104 -18.02 3.25 8.95
N ALA A 105 -18.14 2.19 8.15
CA ALA A 105 -18.77 2.25 6.83
C ALA A 105 -20.28 2.51 6.92
N THR A 106 -21.00 1.77 7.77
CA THR A 106 -22.45 1.94 7.99
C THR A 106 -22.80 3.34 8.49
N ARG A 107 -21.96 3.92 9.35
CA ARG A 107 -22.11 5.29 9.88
C ARG A 107 -21.51 6.37 8.97
N GLN A 108 -21.00 5.99 7.79
CA GLN A 108 -20.47 6.88 6.77
C GLN A 108 -19.26 7.73 7.23
N HIS A 109 -18.44 7.20 8.13
CA HIS A 109 -17.21 7.86 8.58
C HIS A 109 -16.07 7.65 7.57
N SER A 110 -16.14 8.32 6.42
CA SER A 110 -15.20 8.14 5.30
C SER A 110 -13.72 8.30 5.67
N LYS A 111 -13.38 9.27 6.54
CA LYS A 111 -12.01 9.45 7.05
C LYS A 111 -11.54 8.28 7.91
N ALA A 112 -12.40 7.79 8.80
CA ALA A 112 -12.12 6.63 9.65
C ALA A 112 -11.91 5.39 8.79
N VAL A 113 -12.81 5.11 7.84
CA VAL A 113 -12.68 4.01 6.88
C VAL A 113 -11.36 4.11 6.10
N LYS A 114 -10.96 5.30 5.65
CA LYS A 114 -9.69 5.50 4.95
C LYS A 114 -8.48 5.14 5.81
N HIS A 115 -8.46 5.60 7.07
CA HIS A 115 -7.39 5.26 8.01
C HIS A 115 -7.35 3.74 8.31
N MET A 116 -8.52 3.16 8.56
CA MET A 116 -8.68 1.74 8.87
C MET A 116 -8.31 0.83 7.70
N ARG A 117 -8.57 1.25 6.46
CA ARG A 117 -8.27 0.46 5.26
C ARG A 117 -6.77 0.17 5.10
N GLY A 118 -5.88 1.04 5.60
CA GLY A 118 -4.44 0.76 5.60
C GLY A 118 -4.10 -0.40 6.53
N SER A 119 -4.44 -0.26 7.82
CA SER A 119 -3.99 -1.16 8.89
C SER A 119 -4.81 -2.45 9.02
N ILE A 120 -6.13 -2.40 8.80
CA ILE A 120 -7.01 -3.56 9.01
C ILE A 120 -6.93 -4.56 7.87
N PHE A 121 -6.81 -4.08 6.64
CA PHE A 121 -6.80 -4.99 5.49
C PHE A 121 -5.60 -5.92 5.52
N GLU A 122 -4.46 -5.52 6.11
CA GLU A 122 -3.30 -6.42 6.23
C GLU A 122 -3.60 -7.59 7.17
N ALA A 123 -4.14 -7.32 8.35
CA ALA A 123 -4.48 -8.35 9.34
C ALA A 123 -5.64 -9.25 8.86
N ILE A 124 -6.73 -8.67 8.35
CA ILE A 124 -7.90 -9.43 7.94
C ILE A 124 -7.61 -10.26 6.68
N PHE A 125 -6.93 -9.68 5.68
CA PHE A 125 -6.77 -10.36 4.40
C PHE A 125 -5.97 -11.66 4.52
N LEU A 126 -4.92 -11.68 5.35
CA LEU A 126 -4.08 -12.87 5.56
C LEU A 126 -4.80 -13.97 6.35
N GLU A 127 -5.72 -13.61 7.24
CA GLU A 127 -6.44 -14.55 8.10
C GLU A 127 -7.75 -15.08 7.52
N LEU A 128 -8.26 -14.51 6.43
CA LEU A 128 -9.44 -15.04 5.77
C LEU A 128 -9.13 -16.46 5.24
N PRO A 129 -9.87 -17.51 5.66
CA PRO A 129 -9.66 -18.86 5.13
C PRO A 129 -9.78 -18.91 3.60
N GLY A 130 -10.61 -18.03 3.03
CA GLY A 130 -10.74 -17.87 1.58
C GLY A 130 -9.49 -17.31 0.90
N ALA A 131 -8.69 -16.48 1.56
CA ALA A 131 -7.45 -15.95 1.01
C ALA A 131 -6.37 -17.04 0.92
N GLN A 132 -6.31 -17.94 1.91
CA GLN A 132 -5.43 -19.11 1.92
C GLN A 132 -5.82 -20.16 0.87
N GLN A 133 -7.07 -20.13 0.40
CA GLN A 133 -7.61 -21.03 -0.63
C GLN A 133 -7.62 -20.42 -2.03
N LEU A 134 -7.06 -19.22 -2.22
CA LEU A 134 -6.94 -18.64 -3.55
C LEU A 134 -6.06 -19.52 -4.43
N SER A 135 -6.47 -19.74 -5.68
CA SER A 135 -5.61 -20.36 -6.69
C SER A 135 -4.56 -19.37 -7.18
N ASN A 136 -3.47 -19.86 -7.76
CA ASN A 136 -2.43 -19.00 -8.36
C ASN A 136 -3.04 -18.03 -9.39
N ASN A 137 -3.97 -18.52 -10.22
CA ASN A 137 -4.69 -17.70 -11.20
C ASN A 137 -5.51 -16.59 -10.53
N ALA A 138 -6.15 -16.87 -9.39
CA ALA A 138 -6.90 -15.85 -8.67
C ALA A 138 -5.97 -14.79 -8.06
N VAL A 139 -4.80 -15.18 -7.56
CA VAL A 139 -3.78 -14.22 -7.09
C VAL A 139 -3.30 -13.35 -8.25
N LEU A 140 -2.96 -13.97 -9.39
CA LEU A 140 -2.50 -13.26 -10.59
C LEU A 140 -3.57 -12.30 -11.14
N ASP A 141 -4.82 -12.73 -11.26
CA ASP A 141 -5.95 -11.87 -11.67
C ASP A 141 -6.14 -10.67 -10.75
N ASN A 142 -5.94 -10.85 -9.44
CA ASN A 142 -6.03 -9.75 -8.47
C ASN A 142 -4.82 -8.81 -8.58
N LEU A 143 -3.61 -9.33 -8.83
CA LEU A 143 -2.43 -8.52 -9.11
C LEU A 143 -2.63 -7.66 -10.37
N HIS A 144 -3.09 -8.26 -11.47
CA HIS A 144 -3.41 -7.51 -12.71
C HIS A 144 -4.43 -6.39 -12.47
N LYS A 145 -5.53 -6.68 -11.75
CA LYS A 145 -6.54 -5.66 -11.39
C LYS A 145 -5.97 -4.56 -10.50
N ALA A 146 -5.08 -4.90 -9.58
CA ALA A 146 -4.43 -3.93 -8.72
C ALA A 146 -3.49 -3.02 -9.53
N THR A 147 -2.67 -3.61 -10.41
CA THR A 147 -1.77 -2.89 -11.32
C THR A 147 -2.54 -1.93 -12.22
N THR A 148 -3.57 -2.43 -12.90
CA THR A 148 -4.39 -1.62 -13.82
C THR A 148 -5.20 -0.53 -13.12
N SER A 149 -5.53 -0.70 -11.83
CA SER A 149 -6.22 0.33 -11.04
C SER A 149 -5.28 1.32 -10.35
N GLY A 150 -3.96 1.26 -10.59
CA GLY A 150 -2.97 2.11 -9.93
C GLY A 150 -2.82 1.84 -8.44
N ARG A 151 -3.20 0.64 -7.98
CA ARG A 151 -3.14 0.20 -6.58
C ARG A 151 -2.14 -0.93 -6.37
N ALA A 152 -1.21 -1.12 -7.30
CA ALA A 152 -0.17 -2.16 -7.23
C ALA A 152 0.53 -2.18 -5.86
N PHE A 153 0.99 -1.01 -5.37
CA PHE A 153 1.68 -0.90 -4.07
C PHE A 153 0.90 -1.52 -2.90
N GLU A 154 -0.40 -1.25 -2.79
CA GLU A 154 -1.23 -1.77 -1.67
C GLU A 154 -1.43 -3.29 -1.75
N PHE A 155 -1.35 -3.89 -2.94
CA PHE A 155 -1.72 -5.28 -3.17
C PHE A 155 -0.52 -6.21 -3.30
N VAL A 156 0.60 -5.77 -3.85
CA VAL A 156 1.79 -6.60 -4.09
C VAL A 156 2.36 -7.13 -2.78
N TYR A 157 2.55 -6.23 -1.80
CA TYR A 157 3.00 -6.62 -0.46
C TYR A 157 2.06 -7.62 0.23
N ARG A 158 0.77 -7.60 -0.10
CA ARG A 158 -0.24 -8.48 0.53
C ARG A 158 -0.31 -9.83 -0.17
N LEU A 159 -0.29 -9.83 -1.49
CA LEU A 159 -0.43 -11.02 -2.30
C LEU A 159 0.84 -11.87 -2.27
N GLN A 160 2.03 -11.27 -2.11
CA GLN A 160 3.29 -12.02 -1.94
C GLN A 160 3.32 -12.94 -0.72
N ASN A 161 2.53 -12.63 0.30
CA ASN A 161 2.47 -13.40 1.54
C ASN A 161 1.45 -14.55 1.47
N LEU A 162 0.72 -14.71 0.35
CA LEU A 162 -0.21 -15.82 0.17
C LEU A 162 0.53 -17.09 -0.29
N PRO A 163 0.17 -18.30 0.20
CA PRO A 163 0.80 -19.54 -0.25
C PRO A 163 0.72 -19.75 -1.77
N ALA A 164 -0.40 -19.33 -2.38
CA ALA A 164 -0.60 -19.44 -3.82
C ALA A 164 0.33 -18.55 -4.66
N ALA A 165 0.92 -17.52 -4.06
CA ALA A 165 1.92 -16.71 -4.74
C ALA A 165 3.19 -17.51 -5.06
N ALA A 166 3.54 -18.50 -4.24
CA ALA A 166 4.69 -19.38 -4.48
C ALA A 166 4.56 -20.24 -5.76
N GLY A 167 3.34 -20.34 -6.33
CA GLY A 167 3.09 -21.07 -7.56
C GLY A 167 2.96 -20.18 -8.81
N ILE A 168 3.22 -18.87 -8.70
CA ILE A 168 3.33 -17.97 -9.85
C ILE A 168 4.69 -18.19 -10.51
N SER A 169 4.71 -18.30 -11.84
CA SER A 169 5.94 -18.50 -12.61
C SER A 169 6.72 -17.19 -12.81
N SER A 170 8.03 -17.29 -13.11
CA SER A 170 8.85 -16.12 -13.47
C SER A 170 8.27 -15.34 -14.67
N ALA A 171 7.71 -16.06 -15.65
CA ALA A 171 7.11 -15.47 -16.84
C ALA A 171 5.85 -14.66 -16.50
N GLU A 172 4.98 -15.18 -15.62
CA GLU A 172 3.79 -14.46 -15.15
C GLU A 172 4.18 -13.22 -14.32
N ALA A 173 5.15 -13.34 -13.42
CA ALA A 173 5.66 -12.22 -12.64
C ALA A 173 6.30 -11.13 -13.54
N THR A 174 7.03 -11.55 -14.57
CA THR A 174 7.63 -10.66 -15.58
C THR A 174 6.56 -9.93 -16.39
N SER A 175 5.52 -10.66 -16.84
CA SER A 175 4.40 -10.06 -17.57
C SER A 175 3.66 -9.02 -16.72
N LEU A 176 3.43 -9.30 -15.44
CA LEU A 176 2.81 -8.37 -14.51
C LEU A 176 3.65 -7.09 -14.33
N LEU A 177 4.97 -7.23 -14.22
CA LEU A 177 5.90 -6.10 -14.13
C LEU A 177 5.89 -5.25 -15.42
N GLN A 178 5.94 -5.87 -16.60
CA GLN A 178 5.85 -5.19 -17.89
C GLN A 178 4.55 -4.40 -18.03
N GLU A 179 3.44 -4.98 -17.60
CA GLU A 179 2.15 -4.27 -17.57
C GLU A 179 2.17 -3.12 -16.57
N ALA A 180 2.79 -3.29 -15.40
CA ALA A 180 2.93 -2.21 -14.42
C ALA A 180 3.72 -1.02 -14.97
N PHE A 181 4.83 -1.27 -15.68
CA PHE A 181 5.57 -0.22 -16.39
C PHE A 181 4.72 0.51 -17.44
N SER A 182 3.79 -0.20 -18.09
CA SER A 182 2.96 0.35 -19.15
C SER A 182 1.75 1.16 -18.64
N VAL A 183 1.15 0.74 -17.52
CA VAL A 183 -0.12 1.30 -17.04
C VAL A 183 0.08 2.36 -15.96
N ILE A 184 1.08 2.20 -15.10
CA ILE A 184 1.31 3.14 -14.01
C ILE A 184 1.99 4.38 -14.61
N PRO A 185 1.50 5.61 -14.38
CA PRO A 185 2.19 6.80 -14.84
C PRO A 185 3.48 7.02 -14.03
N PRO A 186 4.56 7.54 -14.64
CA PRO A 186 5.80 7.78 -13.94
C PRO A 186 5.61 8.75 -12.77
N GLY A 187 6.19 8.43 -11.62
CA GLY A 187 6.07 9.21 -10.38
C GLY A 187 6.60 8.46 -9.16
N GLU A 188 6.71 9.13 -8.02
CA GLU A 188 7.29 8.53 -6.81
C GLU A 188 6.52 7.26 -6.38
N ALA A 189 5.19 7.29 -6.37
CA ALA A 189 4.39 6.12 -6.02
C ALA A 189 4.57 4.94 -6.99
N ALA A 190 4.88 5.23 -8.27
CA ALA A 190 5.15 4.22 -9.28
C ALA A 190 6.47 3.50 -8.99
N ASP A 191 7.52 4.24 -8.63
CA ASP A 191 8.82 3.65 -8.29
C ASP A 191 8.73 2.65 -7.14
N TRP A 192 7.99 3.00 -6.07
CA TRP A 192 7.79 2.11 -4.93
C TRP A 192 7.03 0.85 -5.33
N ALA A 193 5.93 1.01 -6.08
CA ALA A 193 5.14 -0.11 -6.57
C ALA A 193 5.97 -1.05 -7.46
N ILE A 194 6.75 -0.50 -8.38
CA ILE A 194 7.60 -1.27 -9.29
C ILE A 194 8.72 -1.97 -8.51
N ARG A 195 9.37 -1.29 -7.57
CA ARG A 195 10.41 -1.92 -6.74
C ARG A 195 9.85 -3.10 -5.97
N ASP A 196 8.70 -2.93 -5.32
CA ASP A 196 8.06 -4.00 -4.55
C ASP A 196 7.62 -5.15 -5.48
N LEU A 197 7.23 -4.88 -6.73
CA LEU A 197 6.98 -5.91 -7.75
C LEU A 197 8.25 -6.67 -8.18
N VAL A 198 9.41 -6.00 -8.23
CA VAL A 198 10.70 -6.65 -8.53
C VAL A 198 11.15 -7.52 -7.35
N GLU A 199 10.96 -7.05 -6.12
CA GLU A 199 11.22 -7.86 -4.91
C GLU A 199 10.27 -9.07 -4.86
N PHE A 200 9.00 -8.88 -5.22
CA PHE A 200 8.03 -9.95 -5.35
C PHE A 200 8.43 -10.98 -6.42
N SER A 201 8.83 -10.54 -7.61
CA SER A 201 9.23 -11.46 -8.67
C SER A 201 10.42 -12.30 -8.21
N GLN A 202 11.42 -11.69 -7.56
CA GLN A 202 12.55 -12.41 -6.98
C GLN A 202 12.13 -13.42 -5.90
N ALA A 203 11.19 -13.07 -5.03
CA ALA A 203 10.73 -13.94 -3.95
C ALA A 203 9.94 -15.16 -4.45
N VAL A 204 9.21 -15.00 -5.55
CA VAL A 204 8.36 -16.04 -6.13
C VAL A 204 9.13 -16.93 -7.09
N SER A 205 9.92 -16.34 -7.99
CA SER A 205 10.68 -17.06 -9.00
C SER A 205 11.80 -16.19 -9.56
N GLU A 206 13.06 -16.60 -9.37
CA GLU A 206 14.19 -15.83 -9.89
C GLU A 206 14.08 -15.67 -11.42
N PRO A 207 13.97 -14.43 -11.93
CA PRO A 207 13.87 -14.21 -13.37
C PRO A 207 15.18 -14.56 -14.06
N ASN A 208 15.10 -15.10 -15.27
CA ASN A 208 16.27 -15.39 -16.09
C ASN A 208 16.83 -14.12 -16.76
N SER A 209 18.01 -14.21 -17.38
CA SER A 209 18.66 -13.03 -17.97
C SER A 209 17.88 -12.42 -19.14
N ALA A 210 17.11 -13.21 -19.91
CA ALA A 210 16.26 -12.66 -20.96
C ALA A 210 15.08 -11.87 -20.38
N GLU A 211 14.41 -12.39 -19.35
CA GLU A 211 13.34 -11.70 -18.63
C GLU A 211 13.85 -10.39 -18.00
N VAL A 212 15.02 -10.41 -17.34
CA VAL A 212 15.63 -9.20 -16.79
C VAL A 212 15.97 -8.18 -17.87
N ALA A 213 16.45 -8.62 -19.05
CA ALA A 213 16.72 -7.72 -20.17
C ALA A 213 15.45 -7.01 -20.65
N GLU A 214 14.34 -7.75 -20.78
CA GLU A 214 13.04 -7.17 -21.16
C GLU A 214 12.52 -6.20 -20.10
N LEU A 215 12.65 -6.54 -18.81
CA LEU A 215 12.25 -5.67 -17.71
C LEU A 215 13.08 -4.37 -17.65
N LEU A 216 14.39 -4.45 -17.89
CA LEU A 216 15.25 -3.26 -17.98
C LEU A 216 14.85 -2.36 -19.16
N HIS A 217 14.41 -2.95 -20.27
CA HIS A 217 13.92 -2.19 -21.42
C HIS A 217 12.58 -1.50 -21.11
N ALA A 218 11.61 -2.21 -20.55
CA ALA A 218 10.33 -1.63 -20.14
C ALA A 218 10.53 -0.52 -19.08
N ALA A 219 11.43 -0.74 -18.11
CA ALA A 219 11.80 0.26 -17.12
C ALA A 219 12.44 1.50 -17.79
N ALA A 220 13.26 1.32 -18.82
CA ALA A 220 13.87 2.41 -19.57
C ALA A 220 12.82 3.29 -20.24
N GLU A 221 11.89 2.67 -20.97
CA GLU A 221 10.80 3.38 -21.65
C GLU A 221 9.94 4.16 -20.64
N HIS A 222 9.57 3.51 -19.53
CA HIS A 222 8.81 4.14 -18.45
C HIS A 222 9.53 5.34 -17.84
N CYS A 223 10.84 5.21 -17.53
CA CYS A 223 11.63 6.30 -16.95
C CYS A 223 11.84 7.46 -17.93
N CYS A 224 11.94 7.20 -19.23
CA CYS A 224 12.12 8.22 -20.25
C CYS A 224 10.83 8.98 -20.59
N ALA A 225 9.67 8.43 -20.28
CA ALA A 225 8.37 9.10 -20.43
C ALA A 225 8.11 10.17 -19.35
N ALA A 226 8.88 10.18 -18.25
CA ALA A 226 8.70 11.10 -17.15
C ALA A 226 9.16 12.54 -17.49
N PRO A 227 8.43 13.59 -17.04
CA PRO A 227 8.88 14.97 -17.21
C PRO A 227 10.16 15.26 -16.42
N ALA A 228 11.07 16.03 -17.01
CA ALA A 228 12.46 16.26 -16.54
C ALA A 228 12.63 16.78 -15.10
N ASP A 229 11.58 17.33 -14.49
CA ASP A 229 11.59 17.83 -13.11
C ASP A 229 11.45 16.71 -12.05
N HIS A 230 11.05 15.52 -12.49
CA HIS A 230 10.89 14.38 -11.61
C HIS A 230 12.25 13.71 -11.43
N SER A 231 13.00 14.15 -10.41
CA SER A 231 14.17 13.41 -9.87
C SER A 231 13.79 12.05 -9.22
N VAL A 232 12.63 11.52 -9.62
CA VAL A 232 12.06 10.22 -9.30
C VAL A 232 13.16 9.19 -9.55
N LYS A 233 13.42 8.44 -8.48
CA LYS A 233 14.66 7.71 -8.28
C LYS A 233 14.56 6.52 -9.22
N CYS A 234 15.59 6.19 -10.01
CA CYS A 234 15.61 4.95 -10.80
C CYS A 234 15.69 3.69 -9.89
N LEU A 235 14.77 3.55 -8.91
CA LEU A 235 14.69 2.46 -7.93
C LEU A 235 14.39 1.14 -8.61
N ALA A 236 13.52 1.16 -9.62
CA ALA A 236 13.25 0.02 -10.48
C ALA A 236 14.55 -0.51 -11.12
N PHE A 237 15.35 0.37 -11.74
CA PHE A 237 16.64 0.00 -12.32
C PHE A 237 17.61 -0.54 -11.29
N LYS A 238 17.67 0.09 -10.12
CA LYS A 238 18.56 -0.37 -9.05
C LYS A 238 18.18 -1.77 -8.60
N ALA A 239 16.88 -2.02 -8.36
CA ALA A 239 16.37 -3.33 -7.99
C ALA A 239 16.64 -4.37 -9.09
N LEU A 240 16.32 -4.07 -10.36
CA LEU A 240 16.56 -4.96 -11.49
C LEU A 240 18.05 -5.27 -11.69
N ARG A 241 18.94 -4.28 -11.53
CA ARG A 241 20.39 -4.44 -11.63
C ARG A 241 20.97 -5.33 -10.52
N ASP A 242 20.38 -5.25 -9.32
CA ASP A 242 20.83 -6.00 -8.16
C ASP A 242 20.38 -7.49 -8.22
N LEU A 243 19.54 -7.87 -9.20
CA LEU A 243 19.18 -9.27 -9.45
C LEU A 243 20.39 -10.09 -9.95
N PRO A 244 20.55 -11.36 -9.50
CA PRO A 244 21.64 -12.23 -9.96
C PRO A 244 21.69 -12.41 -11.49
N ALA A 245 20.53 -12.54 -12.14
CA ALA A 245 20.44 -12.70 -13.59
C ALA A 245 20.86 -11.46 -14.37
N ALA A 246 20.85 -10.27 -13.77
CA ALA A 246 21.37 -9.04 -14.39
C ALA A 246 22.89 -9.11 -14.61
N GLN A 247 23.60 -9.85 -13.76
CA GLN A 247 25.04 -10.05 -13.88
C GLN A 247 25.41 -11.00 -15.04
N GLN A 248 24.43 -11.73 -15.57
CA GLN A 248 24.60 -12.71 -16.66
C GLN A 248 24.09 -12.19 -18.01
N LEU A 249 23.73 -10.90 -18.10
CA LEU A 249 23.29 -10.30 -19.35
C LEU A 249 24.43 -10.30 -20.40
N SER A 250 24.07 -10.40 -21.67
CA SER A 250 25.00 -10.15 -22.77
C SER A 250 25.14 -8.66 -23.07
N SER A 251 26.21 -8.28 -23.77
CA SER A 251 26.42 -6.91 -24.26
C SER A 251 25.24 -6.43 -25.12
N GLU A 252 24.65 -7.31 -25.92
CA GLU A 252 23.51 -7.01 -26.79
C GLU A 252 22.23 -6.76 -25.98
N GLN A 253 22.02 -7.54 -24.92
CA GLN A 253 20.87 -7.39 -24.02
C GLN A 253 20.92 -6.05 -23.26
N VAL A 254 22.11 -5.60 -22.82
CA VAL A 254 22.26 -4.29 -22.14
C VAL A 254 22.24 -3.11 -23.11
N LEU A 255 22.64 -3.31 -24.37
CA LEU A 255 22.66 -2.24 -25.37
C LEU A 255 21.27 -1.67 -25.67
N GLN A 256 20.23 -2.50 -25.67
CA GLN A 256 18.86 -2.03 -25.97
C GLN A 256 18.30 -1.05 -24.94
N PRO A 257 18.28 -1.33 -23.62
CA PRO A 257 17.84 -0.35 -22.63
C PRO A 257 18.75 0.88 -22.59
N LEU A 258 20.06 0.74 -22.81
CA LEU A 258 20.98 1.89 -22.91
C LEU A 258 20.60 2.85 -24.04
N LYS A 259 20.23 2.34 -25.23
CA LYS A 259 19.78 3.19 -26.35
C LYS A 259 18.55 4.03 -26.00
N VAL A 260 17.70 3.54 -25.11
CA VAL A 260 16.48 4.24 -24.67
C VAL A 260 16.80 5.31 -23.62
N VAL A 261 17.66 5.03 -22.63
CA VAL A 261 17.91 5.96 -21.52
C VAL A 261 18.97 7.02 -21.79
N VAL A 262 19.94 6.72 -22.65
CA VAL A 262 21.08 7.60 -22.89
C VAL A 262 20.71 8.99 -23.43
N PRO A 263 19.68 9.17 -24.28
CA PRO A 263 19.30 10.51 -24.73
C PRO A 263 18.81 11.45 -23.63
N SER A 264 18.25 10.95 -22.53
CA SER A 264 17.46 11.79 -21.60
C SER A 264 17.71 11.55 -20.11
N ASN A 265 18.32 10.42 -19.70
CA ASN A 265 18.38 10.03 -18.29
C ASN A 265 19.78 9.54 -17.87
N ALA A 266 20.59 10.46 -17.34
CA ALA A 266 21.96 10.18 -16.91
C ALA A 266 22.04 9.22 -15.70
N ARG A 267 21.05 9.21 -14.81
CA ARG A 267 21.03 8.33 -13.64
C ARG A 267 20.76 6.88 -14.02
N CYS A 268 19.76 6.65 -14.85
CA CYS A 268 19.47 5.31 -15.35
C CYS A 268 20.60 4.84 -16.30
N THR A 269 21.24 5.75 -17.05
CA THR A 269 22.46 5.45 -17.82
C THR A 269 23.60 4.98 -16.91
N ASP A 270 23.91 5.71 -15.83
CA ASP A 270 24.93 5.32 -14.85
C ASP A 270 24.63 3.94 -14.25
N ALA A 271 23.37 3.68 -13.86
CA ALA A 271 22.96 2.39 -13.31
C ALA A 271 23.18 1.21 -14.30
N LEU A 272 22.89 1.41 -15.59
CA LEU A 272 23.11 0.39 -16.63
C LEU A 272 24.59 0.22 -16.97
N CYS A 273 25.38 1.30 -17.00
CA CYS A 273 26.82 1.24 -17.23
C CYS A 273 27.58 0.48 -16.13
N GLN A 274 26.99 0.33 -14.95
CA GLN A 274 27.54 -0.46 -13.84
C GLN A 274 27.35 -1.99 -14.03
N LEU A 275 26.58 -2.44 -15.02
CA LEU A 275 26.45 -3.88 -15.32
C LEU A 275 27.73 -4.42 -15.97
N PRO A 276 28.19 -5.64 -15.64
CA PRO A 276 29.40 -6.22 -16.24
C PRO A 276 29.34 -6.28 -17.77
N ALA A 277 28.16 -6.55 -18.34
CA ALA A 277 27.95 -6.62 -19.78
C ALA A 277 28.10 -5.26 -20.49
N ALA A 278 27.87 -4.14 -19.78
CA ALA A 278 28.10 -2.81 -20.33
C ALA A 278 29.60 -2.54 -20.56
N GLN A 279 30.46 -3.12 -19.72
CA GLN A 279 31.92 -3.02 -19.87
C GLN A 279 32.46 -3.83 -21.05
N GLN A 280 31.64 -4.72 -21.63
CA GLN A 280 31.97 -5.56 -22.78
C GLN A 280 31.40 -5.01 -24.10
N LEU A 281 30.79 -3.81 -24.07
CA LEU A 281 30.26 -3.20 -25.27
C LEU A 281 31.37 -2.92 -26.29
N SER A 282 31.11 -3.27 -27.55
CA SER A 282 32.03 -2.96 -28.64
C SER A 282 32.21 -1.45 -28.82
N SER A 283 33.35 -1.02 -29.35
CA SER A 283 33.60 0.38 -29.71
C SER A 283 32.53 0.97 -30.63
N LYS A 284 31.96 0.15 -31.52
CA LYS A 284 30.83 0.52 -32.38
C LYS A 284 29.57 0.81 -31.57
N ALA A 285 29.26 -0.01 -30.57
CA ALA A 285 28.11 0.20 -29.70
C ALA A 285 28.28 1.46 -28.84
N VAL A 286 29.47 1.68 -28.25
CA VAL A 286 29.80 2.88 -27.48
C VAL A 286 29.66 4.14 -28.35
N ALA A 287 30.18 4.13 -29.58
CA ALA A 287 30.03 5.25 -30.51
C ALA A 287 28.57 5.59 -30.83
N GLN A 288 27.71 4.56 -30.98
CA GLN A 288 26.26 4.75 -31.17
C GLN A 288 25.61 5.39 -29.94
N LEU A 289 25.99 4.97 -28.73
CA LEU A 289 25.47 5.55 -27.50
C LEU A 289 25.93 7.00 -27.31
N LEU A 290 27.20 7.32 -27.57
CA LEU A 290 27.70 8.71 -27.53
C LEU A 290 26.99 9.61 -28.54
N GLN A 291 26.73 9.10 -29.75
CA GLN A 291 25.96 9.82 -30.76
C GLN A 291 24.52 10.09 -30.27
N ALA A 292 23.87 9.10 -29.65
CA ALA A 292 22.53 9.26 -29.07
C ALA A 292 22.52 10.28 -27.91
N ALA A 293 23.52 10.25 -27.03
CA ALA A 293 23.69 11.21 -25.93
C ALA A 293 23.86 12.65 -26.45
N ALA A 294 24.68 12.82 -27.49
CA ALA A 294 24.90 14.11 -28.13
C ALA A 294 23.62 14.66 -28.80
N GLN A 295 22.85 13.79 -29.46
CA GLN A 295 21.54 14.14 -30.03
C GLN A 295 20.53 14.54 -28.96
N GLY A 296 20.51 13.81 -27.84
CA GLY A 296 19.71 14.15 -26.65
C GLY A 296 20.24 15.34 -25.85
N ARG A 297 21.40 15.89 -26.23
CA ARG A 297 22.10 16.99 -25.53
C ARG A 297 22.40 16.69 -24.05
N SER A 298 22.60 15.41 -23.71
CA SER A 298 22.89 14.97 -22.35
C SER A 298 24.40 14.84 -22.12
N LEU A 299 25.03 15.94 -21.69
CA LEU A 299 26.46 15.96 -21.34
C LEU A 299 26.78 14.92 -20.24
N GLN A 300 25.91 14.82 -19.24
CA GLN A 300 26.08 13.87 -18.14
C GLN A 300 26.05 12.41 -18.60
N CYS A 301 25.23 12.06 -19.61
CA CYS A 301 25.26 10.70 -20.16
C CYS A 301 26.59 10.43 -20.89
N MET A 302 27.15 11.40 -21.61
CA MET A 302 28.45 11.22 -22.27
C MET A 302 29.57 10.95 -21.26
N GLU A 303 29.59 11.68 -20.14
CA GLU A 303 30.56 11.45 -19.06
C GLU A 303 30.45 10.05 -18.42
N LYS A 304 29.26 9.43 -18.46
CA LYS A 304 29.04 8.09 -17.89
C LYS A 304 29.33 6.95 -18.87
N ILE A 305 29.31 7.23 -20.17
CA ILE A 305 29.61 6.25 -21.21
C ILE A 305 31.13 6.14 -21.45
N CYS A 306 31.87 7.23 -21.25
CA CYS A 306 33.33 7.29 -21.40
C CYS A 306 34.07 6.84 -20.14
#